data_AF-A0A4U0VFT4-F1
#
_entry.id   AF-A0A4U0VFT4-F1
#
_cell.length_a   1.000
_cell.length_b   1.000
_cell.length_c   1.000
_cell.angle_alpha   90.00
_cell.angle_beta   90.00
_cell.angle_gamma   90.00
#
_symmetry.space_group_name_H-M   'P 1'
#
loop_
_entity.id
_entity.type
_entity.pdbx_description
1 polymer ?
#
loop_
_entity_poly.entity_id
_entity_poly.type
_entity_poly.pdbx_seq_one_letter_code
_entity_poly.pdbx_strand_id
1 'polypeptide(L)'
;MESPNVIAVKLSSSGTSGGSGQRGDGPSRCITTTGPITDNMKLTNTVSRVPSVHMSTPGLWNALIRTHHITSRKKVTKLKQAAALHAVFVLLRSGSSPGIMFVEGPEIGVEAWVAAVQKLRYKDYQLASRPAPVIVEDSTGVQESDAGRQGLHETESVRDFGEQMANRGIHAWWRKGMGYSQNDQL
;
A
#
# COMPACT_ATOMS: atom_id res chain seq x y z
N MET A 1 -44.72 -12.95 0.34
CA MET A 1 -44.81 -14.42 0.37
C MET A 1 -43.60 -14.94 -0.38
N GLU A 2 -42.68 -15.54 0.38
CA GLU A 2 -41.73 -16.63 0.07
C GLU A 2 -41.02 -16.65 -1.31
N SER A 3 -39.71 -16.86 -1.46
CA SER A 3 -38.58 -17.12 -0.56
C SER A 3 -37.28 -16.96 -1.40
N PRO A 4 -36.14 -16.58 -0.78
CA PRO A 4 -34.83 -16.50 -1.47
C PRO A 4 -34.12 -17.87 -1.49
N ASN A 5 -33.38 -18.14 -2.58
CA ASN A 5 -32.61 -19.37 -2.76
C ASN A 5 -31.16 -19.16 -2.28
N VAL A 6 -30.76 -19.86 -1.23
CA VAL A 6 -29.41 -19.91 -0.66
C VAL A 6 -28.89 -21.33 -0.84
N ILE A 7 -27.72 -21.52 -1.48
CA ILE A 7 -27.04 -22.83 -1.47
C ILE A 7 -25.54 -22.67 -1.17
N ALA A 8 -25.24 -23.04 0.08
CA ALA A 8 -24.17 -23.88 0.61
C ALA A 8 -22.70 -23.73 0.14
N VAL A 9 -21.89 -23.37 1.13
CA VAL A 9 -20.44 -23.53 1.25
C VAL A 9 -20.09 -25.03 1.37
N LYS A 10 -19.03 -25.50 0.68
CA LYS A 10 -18.43 -26.81 0.94
C LYS A 10 -16.97 -26.62 1.37
N LEU A 11 -16.74 -26.78 2.67
CA LEU A 11 -15.45 -27.05 3.27
C LEU A 11 -15.19 -28.55 3.21
N SER A 12 -13.97 -28.94 2.86
CA SER A 12 -13.46 -30.30 3.07
C SER A 12 -11.98 -30.23 3.41
N SER A 13 -11.68 -30.66 4.63
CA SER A 13 -10.36 -30.87 5.22
C SER A 13 -10.07 -32.37 5.33
N SER A 14 -8.81 -32.75 5.11
CA SER A 14 -8.07 -33.97 5.54
C SER A 14 -6.80 -34.01 4.69
N GLY A 15 -5.56 -34.18 5.18
CA GLY A 15 -5.05 -34.82 6.38
C GLY A 15 -4.11 -35.94 5.92
N THR A 16 -2.81 -35.87 6.20
CA THR A 16 -1.93 -37.05 6.37
C THR A 16 -0.54 -36.66 6.88
N SER A 17 -0.06 -37.52 7.78
CA SER A 17 1.11 -37.49 8.63
C SER A 17 2.16 -38.52 8.18
N GLY A 18 3.43 -38.30 8.54
CA GLY A 18 4.52 -39.30 8.49
C GLY A 18 5.81 -38.68 7.92
N GLY A 19 7.01 -38.85 8.45
CA GLY A 19 7.49 -39.78 9.47
C GLY A 19 8.95 -39.51 9.87
N SER A 20 9.41 -40.38 10.77
CA SER A 20 10.66 -40.51 11.52
C SER A 20 11.99 -40.52 10.76
N GLY A 21 13.07 -40.09 11.43
CA GLY A 21 14.46 -40.43 11.08
C GLY A 21 15.45 -40.10 12.21
N GLN A 22 15.97 -41.15 12.87
CA GLN A 22 16.92 -41.14 13.99
C GLN A 22 18.40 -41.27 13.53
N ARG A 23 19.31 -40.99 14.48
CA ARG A 23 20.67 -41.55 14.72
C ARG A 23 21.91 -40.85 14.14
N GLY A 24 22.89 -40.66 15.04
CA GLY A 24 24.27 -40.32 14.74
C GLY A 24 25.10 -39.98 15.99
N ASP A 25 25.43 -41.00 16.79
CA ASP A 25 26.43 -41.00 17.88
C ASP A 25 27.87 -40.78 17.34
N GLY A 26 28.75 -40.15 18.14
CA GLY A 26 30.21 -40.23 17.97
C GLY A 26 31.03 -39.17 18.74
N PRO A 27 32.23 -39.48 19.25
CA PRO A 27 32.54 -39.22 20.67
C PRO A 27 33.71 -38.25 20.99
N SER A 28 33.74 -37.83 22.26
CA SER A 28 34.87 -37.59 23.18
C SER A 28 36.09 -36.76 22.72
N ARG A 29 36.41 -35.71 23.51
CA ARG A 29 37.63 -35.69 24.34
C ARG A 29 37.65 -34.55 25.36
N CYS A 30 38.07 -34.93 26.56
CA CYS A 30 38.35 -34.09 27.73
C CYS A 30 39.69 -33.36 27.56
N ILE A 31 39.82 -32.15 28.12
CA ILE A 31 40.98 -31.78 28.96
C ILE A 31 40.66 -30.57 29.84
N THR A 32 41.06 -30.71 31.10
CA THR A 32 41.08 -29.74 32.18
C THR A 32 42.20 -28.71 31.97
N THR A 33 41.97 -27.44 32.29
CA THR A 33 43.05 -26.54 32.74
C THR A 33 42.48 -25.52 33.73
N THR A 34 42.99 -25.60 34.95
CA THR A 34 42.71 -24.74 36.10
C THR A 34 43.65 -23.53 36.06
N GLY A 35 43.14 -22.33 36.30
CA GLY A 35 43.94 -21.11 36.47
C GLY A 35 43.10 -19.93 36.99
N PRO A 36 43.69 -18.99 37.75
CA PRO A 36 43.06 -18.51 38.99
C PRO A 36 42.26 -17.20 38.88
N ILE A 37 41.49 -17.04 39.95
CA ILE A 37 40.69 -15.91 40.42
C ILE A 37 41.49 -14.60 40.45
N THR A 38 40.95 -13.56 39.81
CA THR A 38 41.01 -12.20 40.33
C THR A 38 39.67 -11.50 40.14
N ASP A 39 39.14 -11.08 41.27
CA ASP A 39 38.02 -10.18 41.51
C ASP A 39 38.16 -8.87 40.72
N ASN A 40 37.11 -8.46 40.00
CA ASN A 40 36.70 -7.05 39.98
C ASN A 40 35.40 -6.81 39.19
N MET A 41 34.40 -6.36 39.97
CA MET A 41 33.63 -5.13 39.72
C MET A 41 32.78 -4.98 38.43
N LYS A 42 31.51 -4.66 38.74
CA LYS A 42 30.51 -3.91 37.95
C LYS A 42 29.61 -4.73 37.03
N LEU A 43 28.50 -5.16 37.65
CA LEU A 43 27.14 -4.90 37.18
C LEU A 43 27.06 -3.74 36.16
N THR A 44 26.91 -4.07 34.89
CA THR A 44 25.91 -3.45 34.02
C THR A 44 25.45 -4.52 33.06
N ASN A 45 24.32 -5.15 33.37
CA ASN A 45 23.55 -5.91 32.40
C ASN A 45 22.95 -4.89 31.41
N THR A 46 23.76 -4.41 30.48
CA THR A 46 23.29 -3.64 29.34
C THR A 46 22.64 -4.65 28.42
N VAL A 47 21.37 -4.97 28.70
CA VAL A 47 20.44 -5.36 27.66
C VAL A 47 20.52 -4.20 26.67
N SER A 48 21.29 -4.40 25.61
CA SER A 48 21.20 -3.60 24.40
C SER A 48 19.77 -3.79 23.94
N ARG A 49 18.91 -2.90 24.46
CA ARG A 49 17.65 -2.52 23.87
C ARG A 49 18.04 -2.15 22.47
N VAL A 50 17.99 -3.14 21.58
CA VAL A 50 17.77 -2.87 20.17
C VAL A 50 16.69 -1.80 20.19
N PRO A 51 16.93 -0.62 19.60
CA PRO A 51 15.81 0.21 19.27
C PRO A 51 14.96 -0.72 18.41
N SER A 52 13.90 -1.27 19.02
CA SER A 52 12.69 -1.60 18.31
C SER A 52 12.47 -0.32 17.55
N VAL A 53 12.91 -0.33 16.29
CA VAL A 53 12.51 0.63 15.29
C VAL A 53 11.01 0.52 15.41
N HIS A 54 10.46 1.45 16.18
CA HIS A 54 9.06 1.76 16.08
C HIS A 54 9.01 2.09 14.61
N MET A 55 8.45 1.18 13.83
CA MET A 55 8.04 1.46 12.47
C MET A 55 7.06 2.60 12.70
N SER A 56 7.59 3.83 12.68
CA SER A 56 6.82 5.06 12.66
C SER A 56 5.79 4.78 11.60
N THR A 57 4.52 4.71 12.01
CA THR A 57 3.36 4.29 11.23
C THR A 57 3.67 4.41 9.75
N PRO A 58 3.80 3.31 8.98
CA PRO A 58 4.32 3.39 7.62
C PRO A 58 3.54 4.47 6.89
N GLY A 59 4.25 5.55 6.55
CA GLY A 59 3.61 6.71 5.94
C GLY A 59 2.86 6.26 4.71
N LEU A 60 1.67 6.81 4.48
CA LEU A 60 0.95 6.57 3.24
C LEU A 60 1.82 7.04 2.06
N TRP A 61 1.73 6.33 0.95
CA TRP A 61 2.32 6.73 -0.33
C TRP A 61 1.20 7.11 -1.27
N ASN A 62 1.49 8.01 -2.21
CA ASN A 62 0.57 8.36 -3.27
C ASN A 62 1.23 8.44 -4.65
N ALA A 63 0.41 8.36 -5.69
CA ALA A 63 0.82 8.62 -7.07
C ALA A 63 -0.32 9.22 -7.88
N LEU A 64 0.03 9.92 -8.97
CA LEU A 64 -0.94 10.53 -9.88
C LEU A 64 -0.66 10.10 -11.33
N ILE A 65 -1.70 9.64 -12.00
CA ILE A 65 -1.65 9.20 -13.39
C ILE A 65 -2.65 10.01 -14.21
N ARG A 66 -2.21 10.49 -15.38
CA ARG A 66 -3.07 11.02 -16.43
C ARG A 66 -3.06 10.10 -17.64
N THR A 67 -4.17 10.09 -18.36
CA THR A 67 -4.36 9.37 -19.61
C THR A 67 -5.30 10.16 -20.50
N HIS A 68 -5.40 9.79 -21.78
CA HIS A 68 -6.36 10.40 -22.69
C HIS A 68 -7.81 10.19 -22.23
N HIS A 69 -8.22 8.93 -22.01
CA HIS A 69 -9.56 8.57 -21.55
C HIS A 69 -9.57 7.26 -20.76
N ILE A 70 -10.55 7.13 -19.86
CA ILE A 70 -10.84 5.89 -19.13
C ILE A 70 -12.32 5.55 -19.33
N THR A 71 -12.66 5.00 -20.50
CA THR A 71 -14.05 4.64 -20.87
C THR A 71 -14.33 3.15 -20.79
N SER A 72 -13.30 2.30 -20.91
CA SER A 72 -13.47 0.84 -20.93
C SER A 72 -13.87 0.31 -19.55
N ARG A 73 -15.13 -0.13 -19.41
CA ARG A 73 -15.61 -0.80 -18.18
C ARG A 73 -14.80 -2.04 -17.83
N LYS A 74 -14.34 -2.82 -18.83
CA LYS A 74 -13.44 -3.97 -18.62
C LYS A 74 -12.13 -3.56 -17.95
N LYS A 75 -11.54 -2.42 -18.34
CA LYS A 75 -10.33 -1.91 -17.67
C LYS A 75 -10.66 -1.40 -16.27
N VAL A 76 -11.78 -0.71 -16.08
CA VAL A 76 -12.24 -0.25 -14.75
C VAL A 76 -12.42 -1.42 -13.79
N THR A 77 -13.01 -2.54 -14.23
CA THR A 77 -13.11 -3.77 -13.41
C THR A 77 -11.73 -4.28 -12.99
N LYS A 78 -10.75 -4.29 -13.89
CA LYS A 78 -9.37 -4.68 -13.55
C LYS A 78 -8.73 -3.72 -12.54
N LEU A 79 -8.98 -2.42 -12.68
CA LEU A 79 -8.49 -1.42 -11.73
C LEU A 79 -9.12 -1.60 -10.34
N LYS A 80 -10.42 -1.89 -10.27
CA LYS A 80 -11.14 -2.21 -9.02
C LYS A 80 -10.53 -3.44 -8.34
N GLN A 81 -10.29 -4.51 -9.10
CA GLN A 81 -9.65 -5.73 -8.60
C GLN A 81 -8.23 -5.45 -8.09
N ALA A 82 -7.43 -4.69 -8.84
CA ALA A 82 -6.08 -4.32 -8.43
C ALA A 82 -6.07 -3.45 -7.16
N ALA A 83 -7.00 -2.50 -7.03
CA ALA A 83 -7.08 -1.64 -5.85
C ALA A 83 -7.37 -2.45 -4.58
N ALA A 84 -8.33 -3.37 -4.65
CA ALA A 84 -8.65 -4.28 -3.54
C ALA A 84 -7.49 -5.23 -3.22
N LEU A 85 -6.85 -5.81 -4.25
CA LEU A 85 -5.73 -6.75 -4.08
C LEU A 85 -4.53 -6.09 -3.39
N HIS A 86 -4.28 -4.82 -3.67
CA HIS A 86 -3.13 -4.09 -3.16
C HIS A 86 -3.45 -3.20 -1.94
N ALA A 87 -4.66 -3.31 -1.40
CA ALA A 87 -5.12 -2.56 -0.22
C ALA A 87 -4.93 -1.04 -0.35
N VAL A 88 -5.19 -0.50 -1.55
CA VAL A 88 -5.05 0.93 -1.85
C VAL A 88 -6.42 1.60 -2.03
N PHE A 89 -6.51 2.87 -1.64
CA PHE A 89 -7.57 3.78 -2.06
C PHE A 89 -7.23 4.31 -3.46
N VAL A 90 -8.20 4.31 -4.37
CA VAL A 90 -8.06 4.89 -5.71
C VAL A 90 -9.24 5.80 -5.99
N LEU A 91 -8.95 7.04 -6.40
CA LEU A 91 -9.94 7.91 -7.01
C LEU A 91 -9.73 7.95 -8.52
N LEU A 92 -10.79 7.60 -9.26
CA LEU A 92 -10.78 7.48 -10.71
C LEU A 92 -11.74 8.49 -11.33
N ARG A 93 -11.25 9.30 -12.26
CA ARG A 93 -12.12 10.03 -13.18
C ARG A 93 -12.30 9.25 -14.48
N SER A 94 -13.53 8.80 -14.76
CA SER A 94 -13.86 8.03 -15.96
C SER A 94 -14.73 8.85 -16.94
N GLY A 95 -14.89 8.36 -18.19
CA GLY A 95 -15.73 9.02 -19.20
C GLY A 95 -14.96 9.91 -20.17
N SER A 96 -14.89 11.22 -19.93
CA SER A 96 -14.28 12.18 -20.88
C SER A 96 -12.78 12.40 -20.65
N SER A 97 -12.13 13.17 -21.54
CA SER A 97 -10.72 13.55 -21.38
C SER A 97 -10.62 14.71 -20.38
N PRO A 98 -9.55 14.80 -19.57
CA PRO A 98 -8.53 13.77 -19.36
C PRO A 98 -9.01 12.65 -18.44
N GLY A 99 -8.52 11.43 -18.65
CA GLY A 99 -8.66 10.36 -17.66
C GLY A 99 -7.66 10.57 -16.52
N ILE A 100 -8.13 10.61 -15.27
CA ILE A 100 -7.31 10.91 -14.09
C ILE A 100 -7.40 9.73 -13.12
N MET A 101 -6.27 9.32 -12.56
CA MET A 101 -6.24 8.34 -11.48
C MET A 101 -5.31 8.81 -10.37
N PHE A 102 -5.84 8.86 -9.15
CA PHE A 102 -5.08 9.06 -7.92
C PHE A 102 -5.10 7.75 -7.14
N VAL A 103 -3.98 7.41 -6.53
CA VAL A 103 -3.86 6.23 -5.65
C VAL A 103 -3.14 6.62 -4.38
N GLU A 104 -3.59 6.06 -3.27
CA GLU A 104 -3.02 6.23 -1.94
C GLU A 104 -3.06 4.91 -1.16
N GLY A 105 -2.03 4.61 -0.37
CA GLY A 105 -1.98 3.42 0.46
C GLY A 105 -0.55 3.04 0.85
N PRO A 106 -0.30 1.77 1.21
CA PRO A 106 1.05 1.27 1.50
C PRO A 106 1.97 1.42 0.27
N GLU A 107 3.26 1.70 0.48
CA GLU A 107 4.28 1.85 -0.58
C GLU A 107 4.20 0.74 -1.64
N ILE A 108 4.34 -0.52 -1.20
CA ILE A 108 4.29 -1.70 -2.06
C ILE A 108 2.97 -1.79 -2.83
N GLY A 109 1.85 -1.41 -2.17
CA GLY A 109 0.53 -1.43 -2.77
C GLY A 109 0.39 -0.41 -3.89
N VAL A 110 0.88 0.82 -3.66
CA VAL A 110 0.88 1.92 -4.64
C VAL A 110 1.74 1.55 -5.84
N GLU A 111 2.96 1.06 -5.63
CA GLU A 111 3.85 0.65 -6.72
C GLU A 111 3.26 -0.49 -7.56
N ALA A 112 2.72 -1.52 -6.89
CA ALA A 112 2.08 -2.65 -7.57
C ALA A 112 0.84 -2.21 -8.37
N TRP A 113 0.05 -1.30 -7.82
CA TRP A 113 -1.11 -0.74 -8.52
C TRP A 113 -0.70 0.08 -9.75
N VAL A 114 0.32 0.94 -9.64
CA VAL A 114 0.88 1.69 -10.78
C VAL A 114 1.36 0.73 -11.88
N ALA A 115 2.06 -0.34 -11.51
CA ALA A 115 2.50 -1.38 -12.46
C ALA A 115 1.30 -2.10 -13.12
N ALA A 116 0.20 -2.32 -12.40
CA ALA A 116 -1.02 -2.89 -12.96
C ALA A 116 -1.67 -1.94 -13.99
N VAL A 117 -1.70 -0.62 -13.72
CA VAL A 117 -2.22 0.38 -14.68
C VAL A 117 -1.41 0.41 -15.95
N GLN A 118 -0.07 0.38 -15.86
CA GLN A 118 0.82 0.39 -17.03
C GLN A 118 0.54 -0.76 -17.99
N LYS A 119 0.23 -1.96 -17.47
CA LYS A 119 -0.13 -3.14 -18.28
C LYS A 119 -1.42 -2.97 -19.08
N LEU A 120 -2.30 -2.03 -18.70
CA LEU A 120 -3.56 -1.77 -19.40
C LEU A 120 -3.38 -0.92 -20.68
N ARG A 121 -2.19 -0.39 -20.96
CA ARG A 121 -1.83 0.35 -22.18
C ARG A 121 -2.88 1.41 -22.55
N TYR A 122 -3.04 2.42 -21.71
CA TYR A 122 -3.85 3.59 -22.05
C TYR A 122 -3.11 4.49 -23.03
N LYS A 123 -3.86 5.16 -23.91
CA LYS A 123 -3.31 6.21 -24.78
C LYS A 123 -2.88 7.40 -23.91
N ASP A 124 -1.75 8.00 -24.28
CA ASP A 124 -1.16 9.16 -23.61
C ASP A 124 -0.97 8.94 -22.10
N TYR A 125 -0.54 7.73 -21.72
CA TYR A 125 -0.24 7.41 -20.33
C TYR A 125 0.89 8.31 -19.81
N GLN A 126 0.63 9.01 -18.72
CA GLN A 126 1.58 9.87 -18.03
C GLN A 126 1.54 9.58 -16.53
N LEU A 127 2.66 9.15 -15.98
CA LEU A 127 2.86 9.10 -14.53
C LEU A 127 3.25 10.51 -14.05
N ALA A 128 2.23 11.35 -13.83
CA ALA A 128 2.36 12.77 -13.52
C ALA A 128 3.05 13.02 -12.17
N SER A 129 2.79 12.17 -11.19
CA SER A 129 3.54 12.09 -9.95
C SER A 129 3.89 10.64 -9.68
N ARG A 130 5.19 10.37 -9.48
CA ARG A 130 5.69 9.04 -9.10
C ARG A 130 5.25 8.67 -7.68
N PRO A 131 5.18 7.37 -7.36
CA PRO A 131 5.03 6.91 -5.99
C PRO A 131 5.99 7.64 -5.06
N ALA A 132 5.46 8.31 -4.05
CA ALA A 132 6.22 9.00 -3.01
C ALA A 132 5.40 9.05 -1.71
N PRO A 133 6.05 9.26 -0.55
CA PRO A 133 5.35 9.51 0.70
C PRO A 133 4.38 10.70 0.59
N VAL A 134 3.19 10.56 1.18
CA VAL A 134 2.18 11.62 1.23
C VAL A 134 2.70 12.76 2.10
N ILE A 135 2.70 13.97 1.52
CA ILE A 135 3.01 15.21 2.23
C ILE A 135 1.72 16.02 2.28
N VAL A 136 1.14 16.14 3.47
CA VAL A 136 -0.08 16.91 3.70
C VAL A 136 0.30 18.38 3.95
N GLU A 137 -0.37 19.30 3.25
CA GLU A 137 -0.06 20.73 3.22
C GLU A 137 -0.47 21.46 4.51
N ASP A 138 -1.51 20.99 5.22
CA ASP A 138 -1.97 21.57 6.48
C ASP A 138 -2.55 20.50 7.43
N SER A 139 -2.35 20.70 8.74
CA SER A 139 -2.76 19.78 9.82
C SER A 139 -4.30 19.68 10.03
N THR A 140 -5.10 20.32 9.17
CA THR A 140 -6.55 20.46 9.31
C THR A 140 -7.33 19.43 8.49
N GLY A 141 -6.66 18.67 7.62
CA GLY A 141 -7.26 17.54 6.92
C GLY A 141 -7.63 16.44 7.91
N VAL A 142 -8.93 16.24 8.15
CA VAL A 142 -9.44 15.09 8.89
C VAL A 142 -9.05 13.84 8.11
N GLN A 143 -7.94 13.20 8.51
CA GLN A 143 -7.63 11.84 8.12
C GLN A 143 -8.67 10.93 8.78
N GLU A 144 -9.87 10.89 8.18
CA GLU A 144 -10.88 9.92 8.54
C GLU A 144 -10.26 8.54 8.30
N SER A 145 -10.11 7.82 9.40
CA SER A 145 -9.30 6.60 9.55
C SER A 145 -9.38 5.63 8.37
N ASP A 146 -8.21 5.20 7.90
CA ASP A 146 -7.91 4.33 6.74
C ASP A 146 -8.68 3.00 6.64
N ALA A 147 -9.39 2.57 7.68
CA ALA A 147 -9.99 1.24 7.73
C ALA A 147 -11.22 1.05 6.82
N GLY A 148 -11.86 2.14 6.35
CA GLY A 148 -13.10 2.08 5.55
C GLY A 148 -12.96 2.48 4.08
N ARG A 149 -11.77 2.94 3.64
CA ARG A 149 -11.61 3.63 2.34
C ARG A 149 -10.92 2.80 1.25
N GLN A 150 -10.46 1.58 1.49
CA GLN A 150 -9.80 0.81 0.43
C GLN A 150 -10.72 0.52 -0.77
N GLY A 151 -10.13 0.46 -1.96
CA GLY A 151 -10.85 0.19 -3.21
C GLY A 151 -10.86 1.38 -4.17
N LEU A 152 -11.66 1.28 -5.23
CA LEU A 152 -11.71 2.26 -6.30
C LEU A 152 -13.06 2.98 -6.34
N HIS A 153 -12.99 4.30 -6.25
CA HIS A 153 -14.11 5.23 -6.29
C HIS A 153 -14.09 6.01 -7.60
N GLU A 154 -15.25 6.15 -8.24
CA GLU A 154 -15.39 6.85 -9.52
C GLU A 154 -15.98 8.25 -9.30
N THR A 155 -15.49 9.23 -10.06
CA THR A 155 -16.09 10.55 -10.23
C THR A 155 -16.10 10.92 -11.71
N GLU A 156 -16.99 11.81 -12.12
CA GLU A 156 -17.15 12.23 -13.52
C GLU A 156 -16.50 13.61 -13.78
N SER A 157 -16.28 14.38 -12.72
CA SER A 157 -15.92 15.79 -12.75
C SER A 157 -14.48 15.99 -12.26
N VAL A 158 -13.72 16.82 -13.00
CA VAL A 158 -12.37 17.25 -12.56
C VAL A 158 -12.47 18.13 -11.32
N ARG A 159 -13.55 18.91 -11.20
CA ARG A 159 -13.79 19.78 -10.06
C ARG A 159 -13.95 18.96 -8.78
N ASP A 160 -14.82 17.96 -8.79
CA ASP A 160 -15.09 17.08 -7.65
C ASP A 160 -13.83 16.30 -7.27
N PHE A 161 -13.01 15.93 -8.26
CA PHE A 161 -11.70 15.33 -8.04
C PHE A 161 -10.79 16.28 -7.27
N GLY A 162 -10.71 17.55 -7.67
CA GLY A 162 -9.91 18.59 -7.01
C GLY A 162 -10.39 18.89 -5.59
N GLU A 163 -11.71 19.01 -5.38
CA GLU A 163 -12.32 19.16 -4.05
C GLU A 163 -11.95 17.98 -3.13
N GLN A 164 -11.96 16.76 -3.67
CA GLN A 164 -11.49 15.58 -2.95
C GLN A 164 -10.00 15.62 -2.60
N MET A 165 -9.13 16.12 -3.49
CA MET A 165 -7.69 16.28 -3.17
C MET A 165 -7.47 17.38 -2.12
N ALA A 166 -8.28 18.45 -2.14
CA ALA A 166 -8.27 19.50 -1.14
C ALA A 166 -8.70 19.02 0.24
N ASN A 167 -9.77 18.22 0.31
CA ASN A 167 -10.20 17.59 1.57
C ASN A 167 -9.14 16.64 2.17
N ARG A 168 -8.22 16.14 1.34
CA ARG A 168 -7.06 15.32 1.77
C ARG A 168 -5.82 16.15 2.10
N GLY A 169 -5.86 17.46 1.93
CA GLY A 169 -4.72 18.35 2.17
C GLY A 169 -3.56 18.16 1.19
N ILE A 170 -3.79 17.65 -0.01
CA ILE A 170 -2.76 17.45 -1.06
C ILE A 170 -3.08 18.26 -2.33
N HIS A 171 -3.72 19.40 -2.17
CA HIS A 171 -4.29 20.16 -3.29
C HIS A 171 -3.22 20.78 -4.18
N ALA A 172 -2.19 21.42 -3.61
CA ALA A 172 -1.12 22.02 -4.39
C ALA A 172 -0.29 20.94 -5.11
N TRP A 173 -0.02 19.80 -4.44
CA TRP A 173 0.58 18.63 -5.08
C TRP A 173 -0.23 18.15 -6.28
N TRP A 174 -1.55 18.02 -6.14
CA TRP A 174 -2.44 17.61 -7.24
C TRP A 174 -2.45 18.63 -8.37
N ARG A 175 -2.56 19.93 -8.07
CA ARG A 175 -2.52 21.00 -9.09
C ARG A 175 -1.21 20.98 -9.87
N LYS A 176 -0.09 20.79 -9.19
CA LYS A 176 1.23 20.65 -9.83
C LYS A 176 1.28 19.43 -10.72
N GLY A 177 0.85 18.28 -10.20
CA GLY A 177 0.75 17.04 -10.96
C GLY A 177 -0.13 17.19 -12.20
N MET A 178 -1.24 17.93 -12.11
CA MET A 178 -2.15 18.21 -13.21
C MET A 178 -1.65 19.28 -14.20
N GLY A 179 -0.62 20.06 -13.85
CA GLY A 179 -0.11 21.16 -14.68
C GLY A 179 -0.83 22.49 -14.49
N TYR A 180 -1.66 22.63 -13.45
CA TYR A 180 -2.42 23.86 -13.14
C TYR A 180 -1.63 24.91 -12.36
N SER A 181 -0.36 24.63 -12.04
CA SER A 181 0.51 25.53 -11.27
C SER A 181 1.20 26.60 -12.12
N GLN A 182 0.91 26.65 -13.43
CA GLN A 182 1.29 27.77 -14.28
C GLN A 182 0.08 28.69 -14.47
N ASN A 183 -0.02 29.70 -13.61
CA ASN A 183 -0.59 30.97 -14.05
C ASN A 183 0.46 31.60 -14.99
N ASP A 184 0.33 31.34 -16.29
CA ASP A 184 0.73 32.26 -17.36
C ASP A 184 0.19 31.73 -18.70
N GLN A 185 -1.11 31.91 -18.90
CA GLN A 185 -1.64 32.17 -20.24
C GLN A 185 -2.43 33.47 -20.14
N LEU A 186 -1.69 34.56 -20.38
CA LEU A 186 -2.20 35.85 -20.88
C LEU A 186 -2.95 35.64 -22.21
#